data_AF-A0A2Z4YGU9-F1
#
_entry.id   AF-A0A2Z4YGU9-F1
#
_cell.length_a   1.000
_cell.length_b   1.000
_cell.length_c   1.000
_cell.angle_alpha   90.00
_cell.angle_beta   90.00
_cell.angle_gamma   90.00
#
_symmetry.space_group_name_H-M   'P 1'
#
loop_
_entity.id
_entity.type
_entity.pdbx_description
1 polymer ?
#
loop_
_entity_poly.entity_id
_entity_poly.type
_entity_poly.pdbx_seq_one_letter_code
_entity_poly.pdbx_strand_id
1 'polypeptide(L)'
;MKILALCTGNPERLPGKSYKTGIFKQAVNGAVVIDAEGLVGDAICNRKHHGGVDQAVYVEGSLTLDWWSRELGRPYEPGTFGENMVISDLDNRDVAVGDRFVAGDFVLEVTSCRIPCATFAARMADPRFVARYTAAARPGIYCRVIKGGVAEAGMPVDHRLFTGEKVTMPELMKTFGRRLSEADRARYLASPIHYKLRALLEAGR
;
A
#
# COMPACT_ATOMS: atom_id res chain seq x y z
N MET A 1 -11.82 9.63 10.03
CA MET A 1 -10.85 9.94 8.95
C MET A 1 -11.61 10.21 7.66
N LYS A 2 -10.93 10.61 6.59
CA LYS A 2 -11.50 10.74 5.24
C LYS A 2 -10.47 10.47 4.15
N ILE A 3 -10.93 10.18 2.93
CA ILE A 3 -10.06 10.13 1.75
C ILE A 3 -9.59 11.56 1.46
N LEU A 4 -8.28 11.80 1.39
CA LEU A 4 -7.70 13.09 1.03
C LEU A 4 -7.43 13.21 -0.46
N ALA A 5 -6.98 12.11 -1.07
CA ALA A 5 -6.66 12.08 -2.50
C ALA A 5 -6.88 10.67 -3.06
N LEU A 6 -7.25 10.62 -4.33
CA LEU A 6 -7.19 9.44 -5.17
C LEU A 6 -6.18 9.73 -6.27
N CYS A 7 -5.32 8.77 -6.56
CA CYS A 7 -4.20 8.97 -7.45
C CYS A 7 -4.12 7.82 -8.47
N THR A 8 -3.95 8.19 -9.74
CA THR A 8 -3.68 7.25 -10.83
C THR A 8 -2.40 7.65 -11.54
N GLY A 9 -1.76 6.68 -12.18
CA GLY A 9 -0.56 6.89 -12.97
C GLY A 9 -0.71 6.35 -14.37
N ASN A 10 -0.03 7.00 -15.32
CA ASN A 10 0.07 6.50 -16.69
C ASN A 10 1.32 5.61 -16.87
N PRO A 11 1.35 4.72 -17.87
CA PRO A 11 2.53 3.93 -18.17
C PRO A 11 3.68 4.80 -18.72
N GLU A 12 4.69 5.06 -17.91
CA GLU A 12 5.84 5.92 -18.27
C GLU A 12 7.17 5.18 -18.20
N ARG A 13 8.14 5.55 -19.04
CA ARG A 13 9.50 5.00 -18.99
C ARG A 13 10.37 5.86 -18.09
N LEU A 14 11.01 5.24 -17.10
CA LEU A 14 12.06 5.91 -16.32
C LEU A 14 13.33 6.09 -17.18
N PRO A 15 14.07 7.20 -17.02
CA PRO A 15 15.38 7.36 -17.63
C PRO A 15 16.30 6.16 -17.33
N GLY A 16 16.91 5.60 -18.37
CA GLY A 16 17.79 4.44 -18.25
C GLY A 16 17.10 3.10 -17.94
N LYS A 17 15.77 3.01 -18.02
CA LYS A 17 15.03 1.74 -17.88
C LYS A 17 14.33 1.33 -19.17
N SER A 18 14.42 0.04 -19.51
CA SER A 18 13.79 -0.55 -20.69
C SER A 18 12.31 -0.92 -20.49
N TYR A 19 11.78 -0.79 -19.27
CA TYR A 19 10.39 -1.10 -18.92
C TYR A 19 9.59 0.15 -18.55
N LYS A 20 8.26 0.06 -18.67
CA LYS A 20 7.33 1.10 -18.21
C LYS A 20 6.94 0.89 -16.73
N THR A 21 6.59 1.96 -16.06
CA THR A 21 6.11 1.98 -14.67
C THR A 21 4.94 2.94 -14.53
N GLY A 22 4.02 2.65 -13.61
CA GLY A 22 2.94 3.56 -13.20
C GLY A 22 3.23 4.23 -11.85
N ILE A 23 4.51 4.31 -11.44
CA ILE A 23 4.94 4.87 -10.14
C ILE A 23 4.71 6.39 -10.04
N PHE A 24 4.63 7.08 -11.17
CA PHE A 24 4.31 8.51 -11.22
C PHE A 24 2.80 8.69 -11.16
N LYS A 25 2.25 8.52 -9.96
CA LYS A 25 0.82 8.80 -9.74
C LYS A 25 0.62 10.27 -9.43
N GLN A 26 -0.54 10.78 -9.84
CA GLN A 26 -0.98 12.14 -9.60
C GLN A 26 -2.40 12.09 -9.07
N ALA A 27 -2.73 13.04 -8.18
CA ALA A 27 -4.10 13.20 -7.72
C ALA A 27 -5.05 13.47 -8.90
N VAL A 28 -6.18 12.77 -8.92
CA VAL A 28 -7.25 12.99 -9.89
C VAL A 28 -8.38 13.79 -9.26
N ASN A 29 -9.04 14.61 -10.08
CA ASN A 29 -10.21 15.36 -9.66
C ASN A 29 -11.48 14.54 -9.89
N GLY A 30 -12.36 14.55 -8.90
CA GLY A 30 -13.67 13.90 -8.97
C GLY A 30 -13.67 12.41 -8.60
N ALA A 31 -14.83 11.81 -8.82
CA ALA A 31 -15.13 10.43 -8.48
C ALA A 31 -14.37 9.41 -9.35
N VAL A 32 -13.86 8.34 -8.72
CA VAL A 32 -13.13 7.25 -9.36
C VAL A 32 -13.83 5.93 -9.07
N VAL A 33 -14.02 5.11 -10.11
CA VAL A 33 -14.51 3.73 -9.97
C VAL A 33 -13.36 2.84 -9.49
N ILE A 34 -13.61 2.04 -8.46
CA ILE A 34 -12.67 1.08 -7.90
C ILE A 34 -13.32 -0.31 -7.91
N ASP A 35 -12.68 -1.25 -8.59
CA ASP A 35 -13.12 -2.64 -8.70
C ASP A 35 -12.10 -3.62 -8.06
N ALA A 36 -12.30 -4.92 -8.26
CA ALA A 36 -11.43 -5.95 -7.68
C ALA A 36 -9.96 -5.88 -8.17
N GLU A 37 -9.69 -5.23 -9.30
CA GLU A 37 -8.33 -5.04 -9.84
C GLU A 37 -7.70 -3.71 -9.43
N GLY A 38 -8.49 -2.73 -8.96
CA GLY A 38 -8.01 -1.46 -8.43
C GLY A 38 -8.77 -0.25 -8.96
N LEU A 39 -8.10 0.90 -9.02
CA LEU A 39 -8.68 2.13 -9.56
C LEU A 39 -8.75 2.04 -11.10
N VAL A 40 -9.93 2.24 -11.66
CA VAL A 40 -10.13 2.25 -13.12
C VAL A 40 -9.30 3.39 -13.72
N GLY A 41 -8.48 3.06 -14.72
CA GLY A 41 -7.57 3.99 -15.39
C GLY A 41 -6.15 4.03 -14.78
N ASP A 42 -5.88 3.33 -13.67
CA ASP A 42 -4.54 3.25 -13.11
C ASP A 42 -3.65 2.22 -13.85
N ALA A 43 -2.40 2.59 -14.12
CA ALA A 43 -1.44 1.71 -14.77
C ALA A 43 -0.63 0.85 -13.78
N ILE A 44 -0.78 -0.47 -13.88
CA ILE A 44 0.07 -1.44 -13.18
C ILE A 44 0.93 -2.20 -14.21
N CYS A 45 2.17 -1.75 -14.40
CA CYS A 45 3.04 -2.26 -15.47
C CYS A 45 3.77 -3.58 -15.13
N ASN A 46 3.83 -3.99 -13.87
CA ASN A 46 4.51 -5.21 -13.43
C ASN A 46 3.61 -6.06 -12.54
N ARG A 47 2.68 -6.79 -13.16
CA ARG A 47 1.70 -7.65 -12.48
C ARG A 47 2.31 -8.85 -11.74
N LYS A 48 3.59 -9.18 -11.99
CA LYS A 48 4.30 -10.24 -11.25
C LYS A 48 4.55 -9.82 -9.79
N HIS A 49 4.92 -8.56 -9.57
CA HIS A 49 5.37 -8.05 -8.28
C HIS A 49 4.48 -6.95 -7.67
N HIS A 50 3.61 -6.34 -8.47
CA HIS A 50 2.73 -5.25 -8.07
C HIS A 50 1.31 -5.48 -8.59
N GLY A 51 0.32 -5.03 -7.81
CA GLY A 51 -1.08 -5.16 -8.16
C GLY A 51 -1.63 -6.58 -8.04
N GLY A 52 -2.74 -6.82 -8.73
CA GLY A 52 -3.55 -8.02 -8.53
C GLY A 52 -4.49 -7.85 -7.34
N VAL A 53 -5.39 -8.82 -7.14
CA VAL A 53 -6.52 -8.69 -6.20
C VAL A 53 -6.10 -8.37 -4.76
N ASP A 54 -4.94 -8.87 -4.31
CA ASP A 54 -4.42 -8.61 -2.96
C ASP A 54 -3.54 -7.36 -2.86
N GLN A 55 -3.33 -6.62 -3.95
CA GLN A 55 -2.63 -5.33 -3.96
C GLN A 55 -3.35 -4.33 -4.87
N ALA A 56 -4.68 -4.43 -4.93
CA ALA A 56 -5.53 -3.68 -5.84
C ALA A 56 -5.50 -2.17 -5.55
N VAL A 57 -5.41 -1.79 -4.27
CA VAL A 57 -5.28 -0.40 -3.85
C VAL A 57 -4.07 -0.24 -2.95
N TYR A 58 -3.18 0.69 -3.31
CA TYR A 58 -2.07 1.10 -2.45
C TYR A 58 -2.45 2.36 -1.67
N VAL A 59 -2.45 2.27 -0.34
CA VAL A 59 -2.87 3.34 0.58
C VAL A 59 -1.66 3.90 1.33
N GLU A 60 -1.65 5.22 1.46
CA GLU A 60 -0.80 5.97 2.39
C GLU A 60 -1.63 6.74 3.42
N GLY A 61 -1.10 6.87 4.62
CA GLY A 61 -1.70 7.68 5.69
C GLY A 61 -1.08 9.08 5.73
N SER A 62 -1.89 10.10 5.98
CA SER A 62 -1.41 11.49 5.96
C SER A 62 -0.35 11.76 7.04
N LEU A 63 -0.44 11.13 8.22
CA LEU A 63 0.56 11.29 9.27
C LEU A 63 1.90 10.67 8.86
N THR A 64 1.87 9.58 8.08
CA THR A 64 3.07 8.96 7.50
C THR A 64 3.71 9.88 6.46
N LEU A 65 2.93 10.47 5.57
CA LEU A 65 3.41 11.41 4.55
C LEU A 65 3.98 12.70 5.18
N ASP A 66 3.34 13.20 6.23
CA ASP A 66 3.85 14.35 7.00
C ASP A 66 5.20 14.03 7.65
N TRP A 67 5.34 12.83 8.22
CA TRP A 67 6.60 12.38 8.79
C TRP A 67 7.70 12.30 7.71
N TRP A 68 7.39 11.71 6.54
CA TRP A 68 8.34 11.63 5.42
C TRP A 68 8.73 13.01 4.90
N SER A 69 7.79 13.95 4.86
CA SER A 69 8.07 15.32 4.43
C SER A 69 9.05 16.02 5.36
N ARG A 70 8.91 15.83 6.68
CA ARG A 70 9.85 16.33 7.69
C ARG A 70 11.22 15.64 7.59
N GLU A 71 11.23 14.31 7.51
CA GLU A 71 12.46 13.49 7.40
C GLU A 71 13.27 13.81 6.13
N LEU A 72 12.60 14.18 5.04
CA LEU A 72 13.24 14.46 3.76
C LEU A 72 13.40 15.96 3.48
N GLY A 73 12.96 16.82 4.40
CA GLY A 73 13.11 18.27 4.31
C GLY A 73 12.34 18.93 3.16
N ARG A 74 11.29 18.29 2.64
CA ARG A 74 10.43 18.85 1.57
C ARG A 74 9.03 18.23 1.60
N PRO A 75 7.99 18.96 1.17
CA PRO A 75 6.66 18.38 1.03
C PRO A 75 6.61 17.33 -0.08
N TYR A 76 5.69 16.39 0.05
CA TYR A 76 5.35 15.43 -1.00
C TYR A 76 3.87 15.52 -1.36
N GLU A 77 3.63 15.65 -2.66
CA GLU A 77 2.28 15.59 -3.21
C GLU A 77 1.74 14.15 -3.15
N PRO A 78 0.42 13.98 -2.93
CA PRO A 78 -0.24 12.69 -3.07
C PRO A 78 0.10 11.98 -4.39
N GLY A 79 0.37 10.68 -4.30
CA GLY A 79 0.81 9.83 -5.40
C GLY A 79 2.32 9.75 -5.57
N THR A 80 3.12 10.55 -4.85
CA THR A 80 4.58 10.55 -5.00
C THR A 80 5.21 9.22 -4.59
N PHE A 81 4.68 8.57 -3.56
CA PHE A 81 5.11 7.25 -3.11
C PHE A 81 4.59 6.13 -4.03
N GLY A 82 3.74 6.46 -5.01
CA GLY A 82 3.07 5.56 -5.93
C GLY A 82 1.73 5.05 -5.41
N GLU A 83 1.23 5.60 -4.31
CA GLU A 83 -0.04 5.30 -3.68
C GLU A 83 -1.22 5.72 -4.55
N ASN A 84 -2.29 4.94 -4.49
CA ASN A 84 -3.56 5.22 -5.12
C ASN A 84 -4.49 6.05 -4.24
N MET A 85 -4.32 6.01 -2.92
CA MET A 85 -5.22 6.65 -1.98
C MET A 85 -4.45 7.20 -0.79
N VAL A 86 -4.81 8.42 -0.38
CA VAL A 86 -4.34 9.00 0.89
C VAL A 86 -5.51 9.09 1.87
N ILE A 87 -5.34 8.59 3.09
CA ILE A 87 -6.33 8.67 4.17
C ILE A 87 -5.85 9.64 5.25
N SER A 88 -6.74 10.54 5.71
CA SER A 88 -6.43 11.50 6.77
C SER A 88 -6.19 10.82 8.11
N ASP A 89 -5.36 11.42 8.95
CA ASP A 89 -5.16 11.06 10.37
C ASP A 89 -4.66 9.63 10.61
N LEU A 90 -4.10 8.99 9.57
CA LEU A 90 -3.60 7.62 9.60
C LEU A 90 -2.07 7.59 9.66
N ASP A 91 -1.53 6.85 10.64
CA ASP A 91 -0.13 6.42 10.66
C ASP A 91 -0.06 4.94 10.27
N ASN A 92 0.72 4.62 9.24
CA ASN A 92 0.73 3.27 8.67
C ASN A 92 1.30 2.22 9.64
N ARG A 93 2.03 2.65 10.68
CA ARG A 93 2.59 1.75 11.69
C ARG A 93 1.51 1.10 12.54
N ASP A 94 0.35 1.74 12.66
CA ASP A 94 -0.75 1.29 13.50
C ASP A 94 -1.74 0.39 12.75
N VAL A 95 -1.48 0.15 11.45
CA VAL A 95 -2.33 -0.67 10.58
C VAL A 95 -1.86 -2.13 10.58
N ALA A 96 -2.82 -3.05 10.67
CA ALA A 96 -2.59 -4.48 10.64
C ALA A 96 -3.29 -5.16 9.46
N VAL A 97 -2.78 -6.32 9.07
CA VAL A 97 -3.47 -7.22 8.13
C VAL A 97 -4.87 -7.54 8.66
N GLY A 98 -5.85 -7.48 7.77
CA GLY A 98 -7.26 -7.71 8.09
C GLY A 98 -8.01 -6.48 8.60
N ASP A 99 -7.31 -5.38 8.89
CA ASP A 99 -7.98 -4.10 9.08
C ASP A 99 -8.77 -3.74 7.82
N ARG A 100 -9.88 -3.02 7.99
CA ARG A 100 -10.72 -2.59 6.89
C ARG A 100 -10.91 -1.08 6.90
N PHE A 101 -10.81 -0.49 5.72
CA PHE A 101 -11.21 0.90 5.48
C PHE A 101 -12.56 0.90 4.76
N VAL A 102 -13.57 1.50 5.39
CA VAL A 102 -14.95 1.52 4.91
C VAL A 102 -15.35 2.96 4.60
N ALA A 103 -15.72 3.23 3.35
CA ALA A 103 -16.21 4.53 2.90
C ALA A 103 -17.57 4.37 2.22
N GLY A 104 -18.65 4.57 2.99
CA GLY A 104 -20.00 4.21 2.55
C GLY A 104 -20.10 2.70 2.28
N ASP A 105 -20.38 2.35 1.03
CA ASP A 105 -20.46 0.95 0.56
C ASP A 105 -19.13 0.38 0.07
N PHE A 106 -18.11 1.21 -0.12
CA PHE A 106 -16.79 0.79 -0.56
C PHE A 106 -15.98 0.23 0.61
N VAL A 107 -15.38 -0.96 0.43
CA VAL A 107 -14.64 -1.66 1.48
C VAL A 107 -13.30 -2.18 0.96
N LEU A 108 -12.23 -1.73 1.61
CA LEU A 108 -10.89 -2.27 1.47
C LEU A 108 -10.53 -3.14 2.67
N GLU A 109 -9.78 -4.21 2.43
CA GLU A 109 -9.16 -5.03 3.49
C GLU A 109 -7.65 -5.09 3.30
N VAL A 110 -6.90 -4.83 4.36
CA VAL A 110 -5.44 -4.79 4.35
C VAL A 110 -4.87 -6.21 4.23
N THR A 111 -3.93 -6.40 3.31
CA THR A 111 -3.37 -7.72 2.98
C THR A 111 -1.86 -7.80 3.15
N SER A 112 -1.15 -6.69 2.95
CA SER A 112 0.31 -6.65 2.91
C SER A 112 0.84 -5.22 3.07
N CYS A 113 2.15 -5.12 3.29
CA CYS A 113 2.85 -3.85 3.30
C CYS A 113 3.59 -3.61 1.97
N ARG A 114 3.95 -2.36 1.70
CA ARG A 114 4.81 -1.96 0.59
C ARG A 114 6.27 -2.33 0.87
N ILE A 115 6.82 -3.26 0.08
CA ILE A 115 8.25 -3.61 0.11
C ILE A 115 9.05 -2.74 -0.88
N PRO A 116 9.93 -1.83 -0.43
CA PRO A 116 10.58 -0.86 -1.33
C PRO A 116 11.40 -1.54 -2.45
N CYS A 117 11.44 -0.93 -3.64
CA CYS A 117 12.10 -1.49 -4.82
C CYS A 117 12.91 -0.44 -5.59
N ALA A 118 13.71 -0.88 -6.57
CA ALA A 118 14.57 0.00 -7.36
C ALA A 118 13.80 1.10 -8.13
N THR A 119 12.59 0.80 -8.61
CA THR A 119 11.72 1.78 -9.27
C THR A 119 11.32 2.91 -8.31
N PHE A 120 11.10 2.58 -7.04
CA PHE A 120 10.74 3.55 -6.03
C PHE A 120 11.94 4.41 -5.60
N ALA A 121 13.13 3.83 -5.44
CA ALA A 121 14.36 4.63 -5.26
C ALA A 121 14.62 5.59 -6.44
N ALA A 122 14.39 5.13 -7.67
CA ALA A 122 14.50 5.98 -8.86
C ALA A 122 13.48 7.13 -8.84
N ARG A 123 12.22 6.85 -8.46
CA ARG A 123 11.17 7.88 -8.30
C ARG A 123 11.57 8.94 -7.27
N MET A 124 12.12 8.51 -6.14
CA MET A 124 12.54 9.41 -5.07
C MET A 124 13.86 10.15 -5.36
N ALA A 125 14.53 9.81 -6.48
CA ALA A 125 15.85 10.32 -6.86
C ALA A 125 16.92 10.14 -5.75
N ASP A 126 16.82 9.04 -4.99
CA ASP A 126 17.76 8.70 -3.92
C ASP A 126 18.10 7.20 -4.01
N PRO A 127 19.35 6.83 -4.38
CA PRO A 127 19.74 5.43 -4.51
C PRO A 127 19.75 4.68 -3.16
N ARG A 128 19.80 5.41 -2.03
CA ARG A 128 19.73 4.84 -0.68
C ARG A 128 18.30 4.76 -0.15
N PHE A 129 17.30 5.20 -0.93
CA PHE A 129 15.93 5.30 -0.45
C PHE A 129 15.35 3.96 0.01
N VAL A 130 15.71 2.84 -0.64
CA VAL A 130 15.27 1.51 -0.19
C VAL A 130 15.72 1.22 1.25
N ALA A 131 16.97 1.55 1.59
CA ALA A 131 17.51 1.35 2.92
C ALA A 131 16.86 2.30 3.93
N ARG A 132 16.68 3.57 3.56
CA ARG A 132 16.01 4.58 4.40
C ARG A 132 14.56 4.21 4.70
N TYR A 133 13.81 3.78 3.68
CA TYR A 133 12.42 3.35 3.81
C TYR A 133 12.27 2.13 4.71
N THR A 134 13.15 1.14 4.53
CA THR A 134 13.20 -0.04 5.39
C THR A 134 13.52 0.33 6.84
N ALA A 135 14.51 1.21 7.06
CA ALA A 135 14.92 1.65 8.39
C ALA A 135 13.84 2.48 9.10
N ALA A 136 13.10 3.32 8.37
CA ALA A 136 12.02 4.13 8.92
C ALA A 136 10.85 3.28 9.43
N ALA A 137 10.70 2.03 8.97
CA ALA A 137 9.66 1.11 9.41
C ALA A 137 8.22 1.68 9.29
N ARG A 138 7.98 2.50 8.27
CA ARG A 138 6.68 3.12 7.94
C ARG A 138 6.22 2.72 6.53
N PRO A 139 6.06 1.42 6.24
CA PRO A 139 5.68 0.99 4.91
C PRO A 139 4.23 1.39 4.63
N GLY A 140 3.92 1.69 3.37
CA GLY A 140 2.56 1.88 2.93
C GLY A 140 1.78 0.57 2.86
N ILE A 141 0.48 0.67 2.60
CA ILE A 141 -0.49 -0.38 2.91
C ILE A 141 -1.11 -0.89 1.60
N TYR A 142 -0.97 -2.17 1.30
CA TYR A 142 -1.70 -2.80 0.20
C TYR A 142 -3.02 -3.38 0.70
N CYS A 143 -4.08 -3.12 -0.07
CA CYS A 143 -5.41 -3.61 0.22
C CYS A 143 -5.98 -4.40 -0.97
N ARG A 144 -6.81 -5.40 -0.64
CA ARG A 144 -7.79 -5.99 -1.56
C ARG A 144 -9.10 -5.22 -1.50
N VAL A 145 -9.87 -5.27 -2.58
CA VAL A 145 -11.23 -4.71 -2.60
C VAL A 145 -12.22 -5.80 -2.22
N ILE A 146 -12.90 -5.63 -1.08
CA ILE A 146 -13.96 -6.53 -0.62
C ILE A 146 -15.29 -6.17 -1.29
N LYS A 147 -15.57 -4.87 -1.37
CA LYS A 147 -16.72 -4.31 -2.07
C LYS A 147 -16.28 -3.08 -2.84
N GLY A 148 -16.31 -3.19 -4.18
CA GLY A 148 -15.98 -2.09 -5.09
C GLY A 148 -17.07 -1.03 -5.13
N GLY A 149 -16.79 0.08 -5.81
CA GLY A 149 -17.72 1.19 -5.90
C GLY A 149 -17.07 2.46 -6.43
N VAL A 150 -17.71 3.58 -6.13
CA VAL A 150 -17.20 4.91 -6.48
C VAL A 150 -16.62 5.55 -5.22
N ALA A 151 -15.38 6.03 -5.33
CA ALA A 151 -14.71 6.79 -4.29
C ALA A 151 -14.40 8.20 -4.76
N GLU A 152 -14.40 9.17 -3.86
CA GLU A 152 -14.01 10.55 -4.11
C GLU A 152 -13.26 11.12 -2.91
N ALA A 153 -12.37 12.08 -3.17
CA ALA A 153 -11.75 12.86 -2.10
C ALA A 153 -12.84 13.55 -1.24
N GLY A 154 -12.64 13.57 0.07
CA GLY A 154 -13.60 14.07 1.05
C GLY A 154 -14.53 13.01 1.63
N MET A 155 -14.64 11.82 1.02
CA MET A 155 -15.47 10.74 1.56
C MET A 155 -15.01 10.32 2.96
N PRO A 156 -15.92 10.22 3.96
CA PRO A 156 -15.59 9.71 5.28
C PRO A 156 -15.08 8.27 5.22
N VAL A 157 -14.10 7.96 6.06
CA VAL A 157 -13.53 6.62 6.21
C VAL A 157 -13.62 6.18 7.66
N ASP A 158 -14.21 5.01 7.85
CA ASP A 158 -14.21 4.23 9.09
C ASP A 158 -13.10 3.17 9.02
N HIS A 159 -12.17 3.17 9.98
CA HIS A 159 -11.09 2.19 10.08
C HIS A 159 -11.50 1.14 11.12
N ARG A 160 -11.88 -0.03 10.62
CA ARG A 160 -12.29 -1.16 11.45
C ARG A 160 -11.11 -2.07 11.67
N LEU A 161 -10.74 -2.25 12.93
CA LEU A 161 -9.59 -3.08 13.30
C LEU A 161 -9.88 -4.56 13.12
N PHE A 162 -8.87 -5.31 12.70
CA PHE A 162 -8.91 -6.77 12.75
C PHE A 162 -9.05 -7.25 14.20
N THR A 163 -9.92 -8.23 14.42
CA THR A 163 -10.20 -8.76 15.77
C THR A 163 -9.29 -9.92 16.17
N GLY A 164 -8.54 -10.49 15.23
CA GLY A 164 -7.55 -11.52 15.51
C GLY A 164 -6.22 -10.93 16.00
N GLU A 165 -5.24 -11.80 16.20
CA GLU A 165 -3.91 -11.38 16.60
C GLU A 165 -3.24 -10.58 15.48
N LYS A 166 -2.76 -9.37 15.80
CA LYS A 166 -2.33 -8.40 14.79
C LYS A 166 -1.03 -8.83 14.12
N VAL A 167 -0.95 -8.60 12.82
CA VAL A 167 0.28 -8.60 12.03
C VAL A 167 0.42 -7.21 11.40
N THR A 168 1.29 -6.37 11.94
CA THR A 168 1.37 -4.94 11.53
C THR A 168 2.17 -4.74 10.26
N MET A 169 1.96 -3.60 9.57
CA MET A 169 2.72 -3.30 8.36
C MET A 169 4.25 -3.22 8.60
N PRO A 170 4.76 -2.58 9.66
CA PRO A 170 6.18 -2.60 9.97
C PRO A 170 6.72 -4.01 10.23
N GLU A 171 5.91 -4.86 10.87
CA GLU A 171 6.27 -6.24 11.14
C GLU A 171 6.41 -7.06 9.85
N LEU A 172 5.44 -6.97 8.94
CA LEU A 172 5.51 -7.62 7.63
C LEU A 172 6.75 -7.21 6.86
N MET A 173 7.11 -5.92 6.89
CA MET A 173 8.32 -5.45 6.21
C MET A 173 9.58 -6.03 6.87
N LYS A 174 9.61 -6.08 8.20
CA LYS A 174 10.75 -6.64 8.97
C LYS A 174 10.94 -8.13 8.70
N THR A 175 9.85 -8.89 8.59
CA THR A 175 9.88 -10.34 8.38
C THR A 175 9.93 -10.75 6.91
N PHE A 176 9.81 -9.81 5.97
CA PHE A 176 9.85 -10.09 4.54
C PHE A 176 11.12 -10.86 4.14
N GLY A 177 10.94 -12.03 3.53
CA GLY A 177 12.02 -12.91 3.09
C GLY A 177 12.77 -13.64 4.22
N ARG A 178 12.29 -13.56 5.47
CA ARG A 178 12.84 -14.28 6.61
C ARG A 178 11.98 -15.49 6.96
N ARG A 179 12.62 -16.52 7.51
CA ARG A 179 11.90 -17.66 8.11
C ARG A 179 11.23 -17.22 9.40
N LEU A 180 9.93 -17.47 9.50
CA LEU A 180 9.14 -17.20 10.71
C LEU A 180 9.31 -18.29 11.76
N SER A 181 9.09 -17.94 13.03
CA SER A 181 8.86 -18.92 14.09
C SER A 181 7.55 -19.69 13.83
N GLU A 182 7.36 -20.86 14.46
CA GLU A 182 6.10 -21.61 14.30
C GLU A 182 4.89 -20.81 14.81
N ALA A 183 5.05 -20.08 15.92
CA ALA A 183 4.02 -19.22 16.47
C ALA A 183 3.66 -18.07 15.50
N ASP A 184 4.66 -17.38 14.95
CA ASP A 184 4.44 -16.30 13.98
C ASP A 184 3.81 -16.82 12.68
N ARG A 185 4.25 -18.00 12.21
CA ARG A 185 3.67 -18.65 11.03
C ARG A 185 2.19 -18.95 11.26
N ALA A 186 1.82 -19.52 12.41
CA ALA A 186 0.43 -19.79 12.74
C ALA A 186 -0.41 -18.51 12.81
N ARG A 187 0.11 -17.46 13.45
CA ARG A 187 -0.52 -16.13 13.54
C ARG A 187 -0.74 -15.48 12.17
N TYR A 188 0.25 -15.55 11.28
CA TYR A 188 0.14 -15.02 9.91
C TYR A 188 -0.91 -15.79 9.11
N LEU A 189 -0.94 -17.12 9.23
CA LEU A 189 -1.92 -17.96 8.54
C LEU A 189 -3.35 -17.76 9.06
N ALA A 190 -3.52 -17.33 10.32
CA ALA A 190 -4.81 -16.95 10.90
C ALA A 190 -5.31 -15.57 10.45
N SER A 191 -4.44 -14.74 9.86
CA SER A 191 -4.78 -13.40 9.34
C SER A 191 -5.08 -13.44 7.83
N PRO A 192 -5.87 -12.50 7.26
CA PRO A 192 -6.15 -12.45 5.82
C PRO A 192 -4.99 -11.88 4.98
N ILE A 193 -3.78 -12.40 5.22
CA ILE A 193 -2.55 -12.05 4.51
C ILE A 193 -2.67 -12.27 3.00
N HIS A 194 -1.82 -11.56 2.26
CA HIS A 194 -1.66 -11.73 0.82
C HIS A 194 -1.46 -13.20 0.39
N TYR A 195 -2.16 -13.65 -0.64
CA TYR A 195 -2.21 -15.05 -1.08
C TYR A 195 -0.83 -15.67 -1.39
N LYS A 196 0.07 -14.92 -2.03
CA LYS A 196 1.47 -15.37 -2.26
C LYS A 196 2.22 -15.64 -0.95
N LEU A 197 2.05 -14.79 0.07
CA LEU A 197 2.68 -15.01 1.37
C LEU A 197 2.07 -16.23 2.06
N ARG A 198 0.73 -16.36 2.02
CA ARG A 198 0.03 -17.55 2.52
C ARG A 198 0.57 -18.83 1.89
N ALA A 199 0.66 -18.90 0.57
CA ALA A 199 1.17 -20.06 -0.14
C ALA A 199 2.63 -20.41 0.23
N LEU A 200 3.50 -19.39 0.42
CA LEU A 200 4.87 -19.61 0.88
C LEU A 200 4.91 -20.20 2.29
N LEU A 201 4.13 -19.62 3.21
CA LEU A 201 4.06 -20.09 4.59
C LEU A 201 3.45 -21.48 4.67
N GLU A 202 2.40 -21.80 3.91
CA GLU A 202 1.82 -23.15 3.85
C GLU A 202 2.83 -24.19 3.35
N ALA A 203 3.67 -23.81 2.38
CA ALA A 203 4.77 -24.63 1.89
C ALA A 203 5.97 -24.74 2.86
N GLY A 204 5.92 -24.07 4.02
CA GLY A 204 6.98 -24.09 5.03
C GLY A 204 8.25 -23.32 4.63
N ARG A 205 8.11 -22.36 3.72
CA ARG A 205 9.21 -21.57 3.14
C ARG A 205 9.31 -20.18 3.76
#